data_AF-A0A7J4B867-F1
#
_entry.id   AF-A0A7J4B867-F1
#
_cell.length_a   1.000
_cell.length_b   1.000
_cell.length_c   1.000
_cell.angle_alpha   90.00
_cell.angle_beta   90.00
_cell.angle_gamma   90.00
#
_symmetry.space_group_name_H-M   'P 1'
#
loop_
_entity.id
_entity.type
_entity.pdbx_description
1 polymer ?
#
loop_
_entity_poly.entity_id
_entity_poly.type
_entity_poly.pdbx_seq_one_letter_code
_entity_poly.pdbx_strand_id
1 'polypeptide(L)'
;MDWRGHLGFNLLVTSTLFYLINLSGVEINRILIASSVLSSLPDIDLRLELPHRKITHNIFFGLIISLTAGYIASYLGFSFEVVTFSFLIAFITHLLGDLLTKMPFRP
;
A
#
# COMPACT_ATOMS: atom_id res chain seq x y z
N MET A 1 -14.11 2.03 0.72
CA MET A 1 -12.89 2.82 0.48
C MET A 1 -13.15 3.92 -0.55
N ASP A 2 -12.68 5.15 -0.30
CA ASP A 2 -12.57 6.20 -1.31
C ASP A 2 -11.17 6.13 -1.95
N TRP A 3 -11.08 5.53 -3.14
CA TRP A 3 -9.80 5.27 -3.81
C TRP A 3 -9.02 6.54 -4.15
N ARG A 4 -9.71 7.66 -4.38
CA ARG A 4 -9.06 8.95 -4.68
C ARG A 4 -8.38 9.49 -3.43
N GLY A 5 -9.04 9.36 -2.28
CA GLY A 5 -8.51 9.72 -0.98
C GLY A 5 -7.23 8.94 -0.65
N HIS A 6 -7.25 7.61 -0.80
CA HIS A 6 -6.07 6.77 -0.51
C HIS A 6 -4.91 7.02 -1.46
N LEU A 7 -5.18 7.17 -2.76
CA LEU A 7 -4.15 7.51 -3.76
C LEU A 7 -3.48 8.86 -3.45
N GLY A 8 -4.29 9.89 -3.19
CA GLY A 8 -3.78 11.23 -2.85
C GLY A 8 -3.02 11.25 -1.53
N PHE A 9 -3.51 10.51 -0.53
CA PHE A 9 -2.86 10.38 0.77
C PHE A 9 -1.51 9.66 0.66
N ASN A 10 -1.43 8.55 -0.08
CA ASN A 10 -0.17 7.86 -0.35
C ASN A 10 0.82 8.78 -1.06
N LEU A 11 0.40 9.46 -2.14
CA LEU A 11 1.26 10.40 -2.85
C LEU A 11 1.83 11.45 -1.90
N LEU A 12 0.97 12.12 -1.13
CA LEU A 12 1.37 13.16 -0.20
C LEU A 12 2.38 12.67 0.84
N VAL A 13 2.08 11.56 1.53
CA VAL A 13 2.92 11.04 2.61
C VAL A 13 4.24 10.52 2.06
N THR A 14 4.19 9.68 1.03
CA THR A 14 5.38 9.02 0.48
C THR A 14 6.30 10.02 -0.20
N SER A 15 5.77 10.94 -1.03
CA SER A 15 6.61 11.93 -1.72
C SER A 15 7.27 12.89 -0.74
N THR A 16 6.54 13.32 0.31
CA THR A 16 7.08 14.18 1.36
C THR A 16 8.20 13.49 2.12
N LEU A 17 8.00 12.23 2.51
CA LEU A 17 9.03 11.44 3.18
C LEU A 17 10.26 11.28 2.30
N PHE A 18 10.10 10.83 1.05
CA PHE A 18 11.21 10.65 0.12
C PHE A 18 12.02 11.93 -0.08
N TYR A 19 11.34 13.07 -0.21
CA TYR A 19 12.00 14.38 -0.27
C TYR A 19 12.78 14.71 1.01
N LEU A 20 12.18 14.54 2.19
CA LEU A 20 12.81 14.89 3.48
C LEU A 20 14.06 14.06 3.79
N ILE A 21 14.11 12.80 3.35
CA ILE A 21 15.28 11.93 3.53
C ILE A 21 16.17 11.86 2.28
N ASN A 22 15.97 12.77 1.32
CA ASN A 22 16.77 12.90 0.10
C ASN A 22 16.86 11.61 -0.75
N LEU A 23 15.78 10.82 -0.78
CA LEU A 23 15.66 9.67 -1.68
C LEU A 23 15.22 10.16 -3.06
N SER A 24 16.00 9.81 -4.08
CA SER A 24 15.72 10.16 -5.47
C SER A 24 16.23 9.09 -6.43
N GLY A 25 15.77 9.14 -7.68
CA GLY A 25 16.18 8.22 -8.73
C GLY A 25 15.02 7.46 -9.37
N VAL A 26 15.32 6.73 -10.45
CA VAL A 26 14.31 6.03 -11.25
C VAL A 26 13.58 4.98 -10.42
N GLU A 27 14.27 4.23 -9.57
CA GLU A 27 13.65 3.19 -8.74
C GLU A 27 12.74 3.79 -7.66
N ILE A 28 13.18 4.87 -7.01
CA ILE A 28 12.37 5.60 -6.03
C ILE A 28 11.09 6.15 -6.68
N ASN A 29 11.19 6.71 -7.88
CA ASN A 29 10.02 7.18 -8.64
C ASN A 29 9.09 6.03 -9.03
N ARG A 30 9.62 4.87 -9.42
CA ARG A 30 8.82 3.66 -9.70
C ARG A 30 8.07 3.21 -8.45
N ILE A 31 8.75 3.18 -7.29
CA ILE A 31 8.14 2.83 -6.00
C ILE A 31 7.03 3.81 -5.64
N LEU A 32 7.27 5.12 -5.77
CA LEU A 32 6.26 6.14 -5.50
C LEU A 32 5.01 5.91 -6.36
N ILE A 33 5.18 5.86 -7.68
CA ILE A 33 4.06 5.70 -8.62
C ILE A 33 3.30 4.38 -8.37
N ALA A 34 4.03 3.27 -8.28
CA ALA A 34 3.43 1.96 -8.10
C ALA A 34 2.72 1.85 -6.74
N SER A 35 3.33 2.33 -5.65
CA SER A 35 2.69 2.31 -4.33
C SER A 35 1.42 3.17 -4.29
N SER A 36 1.41 4.33 -4.97
CA SER A 36 0.21 5.17 -5.04
C SER A 36 -0.93 4.49 -5.79
N VAL A 37 -0.65 3.82 -6.91
CA VAL A 37 -1.66 3.03 -7.63
C VAL A 37 -2.14 1.85 -6.77
N LEU A 38 -1.23 1.11 -6.15
CA LEU A 38 -1.58 -0.05 -5.31
C LEU A 38 -2.38 0.35 -4.06
N SER A 39 -2.11 1.52 -3.47
CA SER A 39 -2.87 2.04 -2.33
C SER A 39 -4.32 2.37 -2.66
N SER A 40 -4.67 2.44 -3.94
CA SER A 40 -6.03 2.71 -4.42
C SER A 40 -6.86 1.45 -4.67
N LEU A 41 -6.28 0.26 -4.47
CA LEU A 41 -6.96 -1.01 -4.67
C LEU A 41 -8.07 -1.21 -3.62
N PRO A 42 -9.25 -1.69 -4.02
CA PRO A 42 -10.35 -1.92 -3.10
C PRO A 42 -10.04 -3.03 -2.10
N ASP A 43 -10.58 -2.91 -0.89
CA ASP A 43 -10.41 -3.93 0.15
C ASP A 43 -11.02 -5.27 -0.30
N ILE A 44 -10.18 -6.31 -0.35
CA ILE A 44 -10.60 -7.65 -0.77
C ILE A 44 -11.50 -8.31 0.26
N ASP A 45 -11.35 -7.97 1.55
CA ASP A 45 -12.18 -8.53 2.62
C ASP A 45 -13.65 -8.15 2.47
N LEU A 46 -13.95 -6.94 2.02
CA LEU A 46 -15.32 -6.51 1.71
C LEU A 46 -15.93 -7.34 0.56
N ARG A 47 -15.13 -7.71 -0.44
CA ARG A 47 -15.58 -8.56 -1.55
C ARG A 47 -15.77 -10.03 -1.15
N LEU A 48 -14.97 -10.50 -0.19
CA LEU A 48 -15.04 -11.86 0.34
C LEU A 48 -15.96 -11.97 1.57
N GLU A 49 -16.68 -10.90 1.91
CA GLU A 49 -17.57 -10.81 3.08
C GLU A 49 -16.87 -11.15 4.41
N LEU A 50 -15.55 -10.96 4.47
CA LEU A 50 -14.76 -11.13 5.67
C LEU A 50 -14.92 -9.91 6.59
N PRO A 51 -14.72 -10.08 7.91
CA PRO A 51 -14.71 -8.93 8.82
C PRO A 51 -13.62 -7.93 8.44
N HIS A 52 -14.05 -6.76 7.96
CA HIS A 52 -13.15 -5.68 7.58
C HIS A 52 -12.35 -5.17 8.79
N ARG A 53 -11.10 -4.77 8.53
CA ARG A 53 -10.13 -4.31 9.55
C ARG A 53 -9.75 -5.35 10.61
N LYS A 54 -9.80 -6.65 10.27
CA LYS A 54 -9.26 -7.73 11.11
C LYS A 54 -7.96 -8.30 10.55
N ILE A 55 -8.03 -9.43 9.86
CA ILE A 55 -6.84 -10.21 9.46
C ILE A 55 -6.09 -9.52 8.31
N THR A 56 -6.83 -9.00 7.33
CA THR A 56 -6.33 -8.33 6.12
C THR A 56 -5.75 -6.94 6.35
N HIS A 57 -5.94 -6.37 7.54
CA HIS A 57 -5.51 -5.00 7.88
C HIS A 57 -4.55 -5.03 9.07
N ASN A 58 -3.55 -5.89 8.99
CA ASN A 58 -2.49 -6.04 9.96
C ASN A 58 -1.14 -5.82 9.27
N ILE A 59 -0.21 -5.13 9.94
CA ILE A 59 1.18 -4.94 9.49
C ILE A 59 1.82 -6.28 9.09
N PHE A 60 1.58 -7.35 9.83
CA PHE A 60 2.12 -8.66 9.50
C PHE A 60 1.56 -9.23 8.19
N PHE A 61 0.26 -9.05 7.94
CA PHE A 61 -0.36 -9.43 6.68
C PHE A 61 0.23 -8.62 5.51
N GLY A 62 0.37 -7.31 5.67
CA GLY A 62 1.01 -6.44 4.69
C GLY A 62 2.44 -6.85 4.38
N LEU A 63 3.24 -7.20 5.40
CA LEU A 63 4.61 -7.66 5.22
C LEU A 63 4.68 -8.96 4.41
N ILE A 64 3.87 -9.96 4.77
CA ILE A 64 3.83 -11.25 4.03
C ILE A 64 3.45 -11.00 2.58
N ILE A 65 2.35 -10.28 2.32
CA ILE A 65 1.88 -10.02 0.96
C ILE A 65 2.93 -9.26 0.15
N SER A 66 3.62 -8.28 0.75
CA SER A 66 4.66 -7.51 0.08
C SER A 66 5.85 -8.38 -0.31
N LEU A 67 6.33 -9.24 0.59
CA LEU A 67 7.43 -10.17 0.31
C LEU A 67 7.03 -11.23 -0.74
N THR A 68 5.81 -11.77 -0.64
CA THR A 68 5.28 -12.71 -1.63
C THR A 68 5.14 -12.07 -3.00
N ALA A 69 4.64 -10.83 -3.08
CA ALA A 69 4.53 -10.08 -4.32
C ALA A 69 5.91 -9.82 -4.95
N GLY A 70 6.88 -9.37 -4.15
CA GLY A 70 8.26 -9.20 -4.60
C GLY A 70 8.87 -10.50 -5.12
N TYR A 71 8.68 -11.61 -4.39
CA TYR A 71 9.18 -12.93 -4.77
C TYR A 71 8.57 -13.39 -6.10
N ILE A 72 7.25 -13.30 -6.26
CA ILE A 72 6.59 -13.65 -7.54
C ILE A 72 7.10 -12.75 -8.67
N ALA A 73 7.24 -11.45 -8.42
CA ALA A 73 7.69 -10.50 -9.42
C ALA A 73 9.13 -10.75 -9.88
N SER A 74 10.02 -11.23 -9.00
CA SER A 74 11.38 -11.58 -9.39
C SER A 74 11.45 -12.76 -10.36
N TYR A 75 10.59 -13.78 -10.21
CA TYR A 75 10.45 -14.85 -11.22
C TYR A 75 9.95 -14.35 -12.57
N LEU A 76 9.23 -13.23 -12.58
CA LEU A 76 8.72 -12.59 -13.80
C LEU A 76 9.70 -11.58 -14.40
N GLY A 77 10.90 -11.42 -13.82
CA GLY A 77 11.94 -10.53 -14.31
C GLY A 77 11.83 -9.07 -13.84
N PHE A 78 11.00 -8.79 -12.85
CA PHE A 78 10.93 -7.46 -12.21
C PHE A 78 11.87 -7.38 -10.99
N SER A 79 12.22 -6.16 -10.56
CA SER A 79 13.00 -5.97 -9.32
C SER A 79 12.17 -6.38 -8.10
N PHE A 80 12.75 -7.27 -7.29
CA PHE A 80 12.19 -7.72 -6.03
C PHE A 80 11.96 -6.54 -5.07
N GLU A 81 12.96 -5.66 -4.95
CA GLU A 81 12.97 -4.52 -4.04
C GLU A 81 11.88 -3.51 -4.43
N VAL A 82 11.86 -3.11 -5.71
CA VAL A 82 10.88 -2.14 -6.21
C VAL A 82 9.45 -2.62 -5.94
N VAL A 83 9.15 -3.89 -6.23
CA VAL A 83 7.80 -4.42 -6.01
C VAL A 83 7.49 -4.58 -4.52
N THR A 84 8.41 -5.14 -3.74
CA THR A 84 8.22 -5.32 -2.29
C THR A 84 7.95 -3.99 -1.59
N PHE A 85 8.78 -2.97 -1.85
CA PHE A 85 8.60 -1.64 -1.25
C PHE A 85 7.34 -0.94 -1.76
N SER A 86 6.96 -1.15 -3.03
CA SER A 86 5.71 -0.59 -3.56
C SER A 86 4.49 -1.13 -2.82
N PHE A 87 4.41 -2.45 -2.63
CA PHE A 87 3.33 -3.10 -1.87
C PHE A 87 3.36 -2.70 -0.39
N LEU A 88 4.54 -2.65 0.22
CA LEU A 88 4.67 -2.33 1.64
C LEU A 88 4.22 -0.90 1.94
N ILE A 89 4.67 0.07 1.15
CA ILE A 89 4.30 1.48 1.30
C ILE A 89 2.80 1.67 1.02
N ALA A 90 2.29 1.04 -0.06
CA ALA A 90 0.86 1.05 -0.37
C ALA A 90 0.03 0.56 0.81
N PHE A 91 0.43 -0.57 1.40
CA PHE A 91 -0.29 -1.18 2.51
C PHE A 91 -0.22 -0.34 3.79
N ILE A 92 0.96 0.18 4.15
CA ILE A 92 1.13 1.04 5.34
C ILE A 92 0.29 2.31 5.20
N THR A 93 0.37 2.98 4.05
CA THR A 93 -0.41 4.21 3.80
C THR A 93 -1.92 3.93 3.72
N HIS A 94 -2.32 2.76 3.22
CA HIS A 94 -3.71 2.32 3.26
C HIS A 94 -4.22 2.17 4.70
N LEU A 95 -3.48 1.47 5.56
CA LEU A 95 -3.81 1.35 6.98
C LEU A 95 -3.87 2.71 7.67
N LEU A 96 -2.90 3.60 7.40
CA LEU A 96 -2.88 4.95 7.95
C LEU A 96 -4.09 5.77 7.48
N GLY A 97 -4.46 5.69 6.21
CA GLY A 97 -5.65 6.33 5.67
C GLY A 97 -6.92 5.78 6.34
N ASP A 98 -6.98 4.47 6.55
CA ASP A 98 -8.07 3.81 7.25
C ASP A 98 -8.21 4.26 8.72
N LEU A 99 -7.10 4.53 9.40
CA LEU A 99 -7.12 5.09 10.77
C LEU A 99 -7.68 6.52 10.82
N LEU A 100 -7.49 7.30 9.77
CA LEU A 100 -8.01 8.67 9.66
C LEU A 100 -9.49 8.70 9.25
N THR A 101 -10.01 7.61 8.70
CA THR A 101 -11.43 7.50 8.33
C THR A 101 -12.24 6.88 9.45
N LYS A 102 -13.42 7.46 9.71
CA LYS A 102 -14.39 6.82 10.60
C LYS A 102 -14.90 5.57 9.90
N MET A 103 -14.81 4.41 10.56
CA MET A 103 -15.70 3.32 10.20
C MET A 103 -17.12 3.82 10.42
N PRO A 104 -18.05 3.69 9.45
CA PRO A 104 -19.45 3.71 9.83
C PRO A 104 -19.60 2.64 10.91
N PHE A 105 -20.04 3.05 12.11
CA PHE A 105 -20.46 2.11 13.13
C PHE A 105 -21.38 1.09 12.44
N ARG A 106 -21.06 -0.21 12.52
CA ARG A 106 -22.06 -1.20 12.13
C ARG A 106 -23.22 -1.09 13.12
N PRO A 107 -24.49 -1.12 12.68
CA PRO A 107 -25.58 -1.54 13.55
C PRO A 107 -25.30 -2.94 14.13
#